data_AF-A0A820L0I2-F1
#
_entry.id   AF-A0A820L0I2-F1
#
_cell.length_a   1.000
_cell.length_b   1.000
_cell.length_c   1.000
_cell.angle_alpha   90.00
_cell.angle_beta   90.00
_cell.angle_gamma   90.00
#
_symmetry.space_group_name_H-M   'P 1'
#
loop_
_entity.id
_entity.type
_entity.pdbx_description
1 polymer ?
#
loop_
_entity_poly.entity_id
_entity_poly.type
_entity_poly.pdbx_seq_one_letter_code
_entity_poly.pdbx_strand_id
1 'polypeptide(L)'
;ILRCASEFNSSSLATDRIHFKRLCYLRLFEQCLINAKNQHDQDDYRLTLINLLNDIESLALQGKLSSNDELVDIFIELIRFLNINSFGQTILNSYQNYFLDWIRHSQNSIAMLSLFTSICRTLKDRNRKILFIESILYIYFQYDQEHNWSIILNLFQQNEDLINFKIDDYIQICCEHSAFLSLYLISEYELRYNKQINNENILHNEFKYLEKLIDLFTNGKLRIKYGEEELVLLMMIKINQIIKHQLDYGKSTDILLIRLIRNYANWLLACGTDNKDNAYGGIFAMIGIGKRVQYSLRFRLFTKLVGIMQLQQLTDEPLKIRIDSNDRHLDLSSANNAILKQNLTNLSLSTTINEYSDFKGELTHCNSEYLQRTDVTFFHVSDLIHYLCTHLFADLPYLTYVSNHDSR
;
A
#
# COMPACT_ATOMS: atom_id res chain seq x y z
N ILE A 1 20.41 -4.38 -37.38
CA ILE A 1 20.64 -5.74 -37.92
C ILE A 1 20.32 -6.82 -36.87
N LEU A 2 21.06 -6.91 -35.76
CA LEU A 2 20.81 -7.93 -34.72
C LEU A 2 19.41 -7.86 -34.10
N ARG A 3 18.91 -6.65 -33.80
CA ARG A 3 17.52 -6.40 -33.36
C ARG A 3 16.46 -6.87 -34.37
N CYS A 4 16.75 -6.79 -35.67
CA CYS A 4 15.84 -7.30 -36.71
C CYS A 4 15.90 -8.83 -36.77
N ALA A 5 17.09 -9.42 -36.60
CA ALA A 5 17.31 -10.86 -36.64
C ALA A 5 16.75 -11.59 -35.40
N SER A 6 16.54 -10.88 -34.28
CA SER A 6 15.86 -11.41 -33.10
C SER A 6 14.34 -11.38 -33.19
N GLU A 7 13.77 -10.83 -34.27
CA GLU A 7 12.35 -10.96 -34.61
C GLU A 7 11.39 -10.46 -33.51
N PHE A 8 11.80 -9.45 -32.71
CA PHE A 8 10.88 -8.79 -31.75
C PHE A 8 9.69 -8.11 -32.44
N ASN A 9 9.88 -7.61 -33.66
CA ASN A 9 8.86 -6.94 -34.46
C ASN A 9 8.20 -7.87 -35.50
N SER A 10 8.41 -9.18 -35.42
CA SER A 10 7.87 -10.14 -36.37
C SER A 10 6.50 -10.66 -35.93
N SER A 11 5.52 -10.65 -36.84
CA SER A 11 4.21 -11.28 -36.64
C SER A 11 4.21 -12.80 -36.79
N SER A 12 5.39 -13.41 -36.99
CA SER A 12 5.56 -14.85 -37.11
C SER A 12 5.16 -15.59 -35.83
N LEU A 13 4.61 -16.80 -35.96
CA LEU A 13 4.21 -17.58 -34.80
C LEU A 13 5.40 -17.82 -33.85
N ALA A 14 5.19 -17.63 -32.54
CA ALA A 14 6.20 -17.93 -31.55
C ALA A 14 6.60 -19.41 -31.67
N THR A 15 7.88 -19.63 -31.96
CA THR A 15 8.51 -20.96 -31.97
C THR A 15 9.67 -20.92 -31.00
N ASP A 16 10.05 -22.06 -30.45
CA ASP A 16 11.22 -22.17 -29.55
C ASP A 16 12.48 -21.55 -30.16
N ARG A 17 12.60 -21.60 -31.49
CA ARG A 17 13.70 -20.98 -32.24
C ARG A 17 13.67 -19.45 -32.18
N ILE A 18 12.50 -18.84 -32.31
CA ILE A 18 12.34 -17.38 -32.22
C ILE A 18 12.57 -16.93 -30.78
N HIS A 19 12.00 -17.64 -29.81
CA HIS A 19 12.24 -17.39 -28.39
C HIS A 19 13.75 -17.43 -28.07
N PHE A 20 14.45 -18.49 -28.50
CA PHE A 20 15.89 -18.61 -28.32
C PHE A 20 16.68 -17.45 -28.94
N LYS A 21 16.31 -17.00 -30.16
CA LYS A 21 16.95 -15.83 -30.80
C LYS A 21 16.79 -14.56 -29.97
N ARG A 22 15.59 -14.32 -29.41
CA ARG A 22 15.31 -13.17 -28.55
C ARG A 22 16.16 -13.19 -27.29
N LEU A 23 16.21 -14.33 -26.59
CA LEU A 23 17.07 -14.49 -25.40
C LEU A 23 18.56 -14.33 -25.73
N CYS A 24 19.04 -14.89 -26.85
CA CYS A 24 20.43 -14.69 -27.29
C CYS A 24 20.76 -13.23 -27.57
N TYR A 25 19.82 -12.47 -28.14
CA TYR A 25 20.00 -11.04 -28.35
C TYR A 25 20.12 -10.27 -27.04
N LEU A 26 19.31 -10.59 -26.03
CA LEU A 26 19.41 -9.99 -24.69
C LEU A 26 20.75 -10.29 -24.02
N ARG A 27 21.20 -11.54 -24.07
CA ARG A 27 22.50 -11.95 -23.52
C ARG A 27 23.68 -11.31 -24.25
N LEU A 28 23.57 -11.13 -25.56
CA LEU A 28 24.58 -10.40 -26.33
C LEU A 28 24.62 -8.93 -25.91
N PHE A 29 23.46 -8.30 -25.77
CA PHE A 29 23.35 -6.94 -25.24
C PHE A 29 24.00 -6.84 -23.86
N GLU A 30 23.79 -7.83 -22.98
CA GLU A 30 24.46 -7.94 -21.68
C GLU A 30 25.97 -7.92 -21.77
N GLN A 31 26.52 -8.80 -22.61
CA GLN A 31 27.96 -8.86 -22.80
C GLN A 31 28.53 -7.57 -23.39
N CYS A 32 27.81 -6.92 -24.31
CA CYS A 32 28.19 -5.62 -24.84
C CYS A 32 28.24 -4.56 -23.73
N LEU A 33 27.22 -4.48 -22.86
CA LEU A 33 27.23 -3.54 -21.73
C LEU A 33 28.39 -3.81 -20.77
N ILE A 34 28.65 -5.07 -20.44
CA ILE A 34 29.76 -5.47 -19.54
C ILE A 34 31.10 -5.00 -20.11
N ASN A 35 31.32 -5.24 -21.40
CA ASN A 35 32.57 -4.91 -22.07
C ASN A 35 32.76 -3.39 -22.23
N ALA A 36 31.66 -2.65 -22.35
CA ALA A 36 31.68 -1.24 -22.67
C ALA A 36 31.45 -0.30 -21.46
N LYS A 37 31.48 -0.86 -20.24
CA LYS A 37 31.25 -0.18 -18.95
C LYS A 37 32.11 1.07 -18.69
N ASN A 38 33.25 1.21 -19.37
CA ASN A 38 34.19 2.33 -19.19
C ASN A 38 34.22 3.31 -20.39
N GLN A 39 33.42 3.07 -21.44
CA GLN A 39 33.65 3.71 -22.75
C GLN A 39 32.43 4.41 -23.36
N HIS A 40 31.21 4.21 -22.82
CA HIS A 40 29.99 4.78 -23.41
C HIS A 40 29.38 5.91 -22.59
N ASP A 41 28.69 6.77 -23.34
CA ASP A 41 27.75 7.75 -22.83
C ASP A 41 26.54 7.06 -22.18
N GLN A 42 26.07 7.57 -21.05
CA GLN A 42 24.93 7.03 -20.31
C GLN A 42 23.62 7.16 -21.09
N ASP A 43 23.52 8.17 -21.95
CA ASP A 43 22.32 8.43 -22.75
C ASP A 43 22.09 7.41 -23.87
N ASP A 44 23.16 6.87 -24.48
CA ASP A 44 23.04 5.81 -25.49
C ASP A 44 22.50 4.51 -24.89
N TYR A 45 22.89 4.20 -23.65
CA TYR A 45 22.39 3.05 -22.90
C TYR A 45 20.93 3.19 -22.56
N ARG A 46 20.52 4.38 -22.12
CA ARG A 46 19.12 4.70 -21.86
C ARG A 46 18.26 4.44 -23.10
N LEU A 47 18.64 5.01 -24.24
CA LEU A 47 17.88 4.87 -25.49
C LEU A 47 17.78 3.41 -25.91
N THR A 48 18.86 2.65 -25.79
CA THR A 48 18.88 1.23 -26.18
C THR A 48 17.96 0.40 -25.27
N LEU A 49 18.01 0.61 -23.95
CA LEU A 49 17.13 -0.07 -23.00
C LEU A 49 15.65 0.27 -23.24
N ILE A 50 15.32 1.56 -23.41
CA ILE A 50 13.93 1.99 -23.68
C ILE A 50 13.42 1.37 -24.98
N ASN A 51 14.22 1.36 -26.04
CA ASN A 51 13.85 0.74 -27.30
C ASN A 51 13.55 -0.75 -27.15
N LEU A 52 14.33 -1.44 -26.32
CA LEU A 52 14.16 -2.86 -26.07
C LEU A 52 12.92 -3.14 -25.21
N LEU A 53 12.67 -2.33 -24.19
CA LEU A 53 11.44 -2.43 -23.39
C LEU A 53 10.19 -2.17 -24.24
N ASN A 54 10.24 -1.21 -25.18
CA ASN A 54 9.15 -0.96 -26.13
C ASN A 54 8.96 -2.11 -27.14
N ASP A 55 10.02 -2.81 -27.51
CA ASP A 55 9.93 -4.01 -28.34
C ASP A 55 9.23 -5.15 -27.58
N ILE A 56 9.51 -5.31 -26.28
CA ILE A 56 8.85 -6.31 -25.44
C ILE A 56 7.38 -5.96 -25.24
N GLU A 57 7.06 -4.68 -25.08
CA GLU A 57 5.67 -4.23 -25.02
C GLU A 57 4.92 -4.55 -26.32
N SER A 58 5.56 -4.27 -27.46
CA SER A 58 5.03 -4.58 -28.79
C SER A 58 4.82 -6.09 -28.97
N LEU A 59 5.72 -6.91 -28.41
CA LEU A 59 5.57 -8.36 -28.38
C LEU A 59 4.32 -8.77 -27.60
N ALA A 60 4.15 -8.22 -26.39
CA ALA A 60 3.04 -8.54 -25.52
C ALA A 60 1.70 -8.21 -26.22
N LEU A 61 1.59 -7.02 -26.83
CA LEU A 61 0.39 -6.56 -27.54
C LEU A 61 0.00 -7.43 -28.75
N GLN A 62 0.92 -8.17 -29.35
CA GLN A 62 0.62 -9.08 -30.46
C GLN A 62 -0.14 -10.35 -30.02
N GLY A 63 -0.30 -10.55 -28.70
CA GLY A 63 -1.57 -11.00 -28.09
C GLY A 63 -2.10 -12.39 -28.42
N LYS A 64 -1.41 -13.25 -29.18
CA LYS A 64 -1.87 -14.63 -29.43
C LYS A 64 -0.84 -15.73 -29.20
N LEU A 65 0.44 -15.42 -29.05
CA LEU A 65 1.50 -16.43 -29.16
C LEU A 65 2.71 -16.29 -28.23
N SER A 66 2.93 -15.15 -27.58
CA SER A 66 3.86 -15.13 -26.44
C SER A 66 3.12 -15.73 -25.26
N SER A 67 3.42 -16.98 -24.91
CA SER A 67 3.01 -17.50 -23.61
C SER A 67 3.48 -16.51 -22.54
N ASN A 68 2.70 -16.32 -21.48
CA ASN A 68 3.15 -15.51 -20.35
C ASN A 68 4.55 -15.93 -19.89
N ASP A 69 4.91 -17.20 -20.09
CA ASP A 69 6.23 -17.78 -19.86
C ASP A 69 7.34 -17.18 -20.75
N GLU A 70 7.12 -16.95 -22.05
CA GLU A 70 8.12 -16.31 -22.93
C GLU A 70 8.44 -14.89 -22.47
N LEU A 71 7.39 -14.11 -22.15
CA LEU A 71 7.57 -12.76 -21.62
C LEU A 71 8.29 -12.76 -20.28
N VAL A 72 7.97 -13.74 -19.41
CA VAL A 72 8.70 -13.93 -18.15
C VAL A 72 10.16 -14.23 -18.41
N ASP A 73 10.51 -15.17 -19.29
CA ASP A 73 11.91 -15.52 -19.59
C ASP A 73 12.69 -14.32 -20.15
N ILE A 74 12.08 -13.54 -21.04
CA ILE A 74 12.64 -12.30 -21.59
C ILE A 74 12.92 -11.28 -20.46
N PHE A 75 11.96 -11.04 -19.57
CA PHE A 75 12.16 -10.13 -18.45
C PHE A 75 13.18 -10.66 -17.44
N ILE A 76 13.22 -11.96 -17.19
CA ILE A 76 14.25 -12.59 -16.34
C ILE A 76 15.63 -12.25 -16.88
N GLU A 77 15.88 -12.42 -18.19
CA GLU A 77 17.18 -12.08 -18.78
C GLU A 77 17.50 -10.58 -18.64
N LEU A 78 16.51 -9.68 -18.79
CA LEU A 78 16.75 -8.26 -18.56
C LEU A 78 17.02 -7.88 -17.10
N ILE A 79 16.29 -8.47 -16.16
CA ILE A 79 16.43 -8.18 -14.74
C ILE A 79 17.75 -8.73 -14.21
N ARG A 80 18.28 -9.81 -14.80
CA ARG A 80 19.60 -10.35 -14.42
C ARG A 80 20.71 -9.30 -14.47
N PHE A 81 20.61 -8.30 -15.35
CA PHE A 81 21.55 -7.18 -15.40
C PHE A 81 21.69 -6.45 -14.06
N LEU A 82 20.58 -6.28 -13.34
CA LEU A 82 20.55 -5.63 -12.04
C LEU A 82 21.22 -6.46 -10.92
N ASN A 83 21.51 -7.73 -11.17
CA ASN A 83 22.22 -8.62 -10.24
C ASN A 83 23.74 -8.68 -10.49
N ILE A 84 24.24 -8.01 -11.53
CA ILE A 84 25.65 -8.12 -11.93
C ILE A 84 26.48 -7.12 -11.11
N ASN A 85 27.00 -7.61 -9.99
CA ASN A 85 27.80 -6.82 -9.04
C ASN A 85 29.09 -6.22 -9.64
N SER A 86 29.56 -6.72 -10.79
CA SER A 86 30.74 -6.18 -11.47
C SER A 86 30.48 -4.83 -12.17
N PHE A 87 29.22 -4.43 -12.31
CA PHE A 87 28.87 -3.07 -12.69
C PHE A 87 28.97 -2.14 -11.49
N GLY A 88 29.58 -0.97 -11.69
CA GLY A 88 29.58 0.07 -10.66
C GLY A 88 28.16 0.51 -10.30
N GLN A 89 27.95 0.91 -9.05
CA GLN A 89 26.62 1.27 -8.52
C GLN A 89 25.93 2.37 -9.34
N THR A 90 26.69 3.30 -9.94
CA THR A 90 26.16 4.35 -10.82
C THR A 90 25.44 3.80 -12.04
N ILE A 91 26.01 2.77 -12.69
CA ILE A 91 25.42 2.15 -13.89
C ILE A 91 24.16 1.37 -13.51
N LEU A 92 24.24 0.58 -12.44
CA LEU A 92 23.08 -0.17 -11.94
C LEU A 92 21.93 0.74 -11.55
N ASN A 93 22.21 1.86 -10.88
CA ASN A 93 21.20 2.86 -10.52
C ASN A 93 20.60 3.54 -11.75
N SER A 94 21.41 3.84 -12.76
CA SER A 94 20.92 4.44 -14.02
C SER A 94 20.00 3.48 -14.76
N TYR A 95 20.42 2.22 -14.91
CA TYR A 95 19.60 1.16 -15.51
C TYR A 95 18.28 0.97 -14.76
N GLN A 96 18.35 0.88 -13.43
CA GLN A 96 17.16 0.81 -12.57
C GLN A 96 16.22 1.98 -12.81
N ASN A 97 16.74 3.22 -12.80
CA ASN A 97 15.92 4.42 -12.97
C ASN A 97 15.24 4.44 -14.35
N TYR A 98 15.97 4.09 -15.42
CA TYR A 98 15.40 4.04 -16.76
C TYR A 98 14.31 2.97 -16.90
N PHE A 99 14.48 1.81 -16.26
CA PHE A 99 13.47 0.76 -16.24
C PHE A 99 12.23 1.21 -15.45
N LEU A 100 12.42 1.78 -14.25
CA LEU A 100 11.33 2.32 -13.45
C LEU A 100 10.58 3.45 -14.17
N ASP A 101 11.29 4.31 -14.89
CA ASP A 101 10.70 5.34 -15.73
C ASP A 101 9.86 4.70 -16.84
N TRP A 102 10.36 3.68 -17.52
CA TRP A 102 9.57 2.96 -18.52
C TRP A 102 8.30 2.35 -17.93
N ILE A 103 8.37 1.72 -16.74
CA ILE A 103 7.18 1.18 -16.05
C ILE A 103 6.14 2.28 -15.84
N ARG A 104 6.57 3.44 -15.33
CA ARG A 104 5.69 4.60 -15.08
C ARG A 104 5.02 5.15 -16.33
N HIS A 105 5.67 5.04 -17.49
CA HIS A 105 5.14 5.49 -18.78
C HIS A 105 4.35 4.38 -19.51
N SER A 106 4.45 3.12 -19.09
CA SER A 106 3.82 1.96 -19.74
C SER A 106 2.42 1.71 -19.19
N GLN A 107 1.61 2.76 -19.28
CA GLN A 107 0.21 2.76 -18.89
C GLN A 107 -0.59 1.73 -19.72
N ASN A 108 -1.33 0.84 -19.08
CA ASN A 108 -2.07 -0.29 -19.70
C ASN A 108 -1.21 -1.45 -20.25
N SER A 109 0.06 -1.55 -19.86
CA SER A 109 0.88 -2.66 -20.33
C SER A 109 0.38 -4.01 -19.80
N ILE A 110 0.04 -4.91 -20.71
CA ILE A 110 -0.31 -6.31 -20.39
C ILE A 110 0.90 -7.13 -19.94
N ALA A 111 2.11 -6.59 -20.10
CA ALA A 111 3.36 -7.22 -19.67
C ALA A 111 3.64 -7.04 -18.17
N MET A 112 2.87 -6.21 -17.44
CA MET A 112 3.13 -5.89 -16.03
C MET A 112 3.09 -7.12 -15.11
N LEU A 113 2.19 -8.06 -15.33
CA LEU A 113 2.12 -9.30 -14.51
C LEU A 113 3.32 -10.22 -14.78
N SER A 114 3.71 -10.40 -16.04
CA SER A 114 4.92 -11.15 -16.40
C SER A 114 6.18 -10.49 -15.81
N LEU A 115 6.25 -9.16 -15.85
CA LEU A 115 7.33 -8.41 -15.23
C LEU A 115 7.35 -8.60 -13.70
N PHE A 116 6.19 -8.51 -13.04
CA PHE A 116 6.05 -8.77 -11.62
C PHE A 116 6.62 -10.15 -11.25
N THR A 117 6.16 -11.21 -11.92
CA THR A 117 6.68 -12.58 -11.71
C THR A 117 8.19 -12.68 -11.91
N SER A 118 8.71 -12.03 -12.96
CA SER A 118 10.13 -12.07 -13.28
C SER A 118 11.00 -11.40 -12.21
N ILE A 119 10.51 -10.29 -11.64
CA ILE A 119 11.18 -9.57 -10.54
C ILE A 119 11.16 -10.40 -9.28
N CYS A 120 10.03 -11.03 -8.97
CA CYS A 120 9.89 -11.94 -7.85
C CYS A 120 10.97 -13.04 -7.89
N ARG A 121 11.14 -13.70 -9.05
CA ARG A 121 12.07 -14.82 -9.27
C ARG A 121 13.55 -14.42 -9.34
N THR A 122 13.85 -13.25 -9.90
CA THR A 122 15.22 -12.99 -10.38
C THR A 122 15.97 -11.98 -9.53
N LEU A 123 15.32 -10.93 -9.06
CA LEU A 123 16.02 -9.79 -8.46
C LEU A 123 16.47 -10.13 -7.03
N LYS A 124 17.79 -10.10 -6.80
CA LYS A 124 18.40 -10.47 -5.50
C LYS A 124 18.47 -9.32 -4.51
N ASP A 125 18.64 -8.10 -5.02
CA ASP A 125 18.66 -6.89 -4.19
C ASP A 125 17.27 -6.56 -3.67
N ARG A 126 17.12 -6.57 -2.34
CA ARG A 126 15.83 -6.38 -1.65
C ARG A 126 15.24 -5.00 -1.88
N ASN A 127 16.07 -3.96 -1.83
CA ASN A 127 15.65 -2.57 -1.96
C ASN A 127 15.13 -2.33 -3.37
N ARG A 128 15.87 -2.80 -4.38
CA ARG A 128 15.45 -2.71 -5.78
C ARG A 128 14.16 -3.49 -6.02
N LYS A 129 14.08 -4.72 -5.51
CA LYS A 129 12.90 -5.57 -5.64
C LYS A 129 11.63 -4.90 -5.13
N ILE A 130 11.68 -4.27 -3.96
CA ILE A 130 10.53 -3.53 -3.41
C ILE A 130 10.17 -2.31 -4.27
N LEU A 131 11.15 -1.52 -4.72
CA LEU A 131 10.89 -0.37 -5.58
C LEU A 131 10.21 -0.74 -6.90
N PHE A 132 10.66 -1.84 -7.51
CA PHE A 132 10.07 -2.35 -8.73
C PHE A 132 8.65 -2.89 -8.50
N ILE A 133 8.45 -3.72 -7.47
CA ILE A 133 7.14 -4.26 -7.12
C ILE A 133 6.15 -3.12 -6.87
N GLU A 134 6.54 -2.12 -6.07
CA GLU A 134 5.70 -0.96 -5.80
C GLU A 134 5.26 -0.24 -7.08
N SER A 135 6.22 0.03 -7.96
CA SER A 135 5.96 0.74 -9.22
C SER A 135 5.04 -0.06 -10.14
N ILE A 136 5.20 -1.39 -10.18
CA ILE A 136 4.35 -2.27 -10.98
C ILE A 136 2.94 -2.36 -10.41
N LEU A 137 2.80 -2.52 -9.09
CA LEU A 137 1.49 -2.56 -8.43
C LEU A 137 0.75 -1.25 -8.62
N TYR A 138 1.45 -0.11 -8.48
CA TYR A 138 0.87 1.21 -8.68
C TYR A 138 0.27 1.34 -10.08
N ILE A 139 1.04 0.97 -11.11
CA ILE A 139 0.56 0.99 -12.50
C ILE A 139 -0.56 -0.02 -12.71
N TYR A 140 -0.42 -1.25 -12.22
CA TYR A 140 -1.43 -2.30 -12.35
C TYR A 140 -2.80 -1.86 -11.79
N PHE A 141 -2.84 -1.32 -10.57
CA PHE A 141 -4.09 -0.90 -9.92
C PHE A 141 -4.66 0.42 -10.44
N GLN A 142 -3.93 1.19 -11.24
CA GLN A 142 -4.52 2.32 -11.96
C GLN A 142 -5.40 1.86 -13.14
N TYR A 143 -5.19 0.65 -13.66
CA TYR A 143 -5.85 0.16 -14.88
C TYR A 143 -6.79 -1.01 -14.67
N ASP A 144 -6.47 -1.92 -13.74
CA ASP A 144 -7.33 -3.06 -13.44
C ASP A 144 -8.62 -2.56 -12.78
N GLN A 145 -9.71 -2.46 -13.56
CA GLN A 145 -11.01 -2.03 -13.05
C GLN A 145 -11.55 -2.98 -11.96
N GLU A 146 -11.16 -4.25 -12.00
CA GLU A 146 -11.55 -5.24 -11.00
C GLU A 146 -10.68 -5.17 -9.74
N HIS A 147 -9.54 -4.46 -9.79
CA HIS A 147 -8.58 -4.28 -8.71
C HIS A 147 -8.25 -5.59 -7.98
N ASN A 148 -8.06 -6.65 -8.75
CA ASN A 148 -8.13 -8.00 -8.24
C ASN A 148 -6.81 -8.42 -7.58
N TRP A 149 -6.67 -8.09 -6.30
CA TRP A 149 -5.53 -8.52 -5.46
C TRP A 149 -5.30 -10.03 -5.47
N SER A 150 -6.31 -10.87 -5.74
CA SER A 150 -6.15 -12.33 -5.72
C SER A 150 -5.18 -12.83 -6.80
N ILE A 151 -5.13 -12.18 -7.97
CA ILE A 151 -4.19 -12.54 -9.05
C ILE A 151 -2.77 -12.26 -8.60
N ILE A 152 -2.52 -11.06 -8.06
CA ILE A 152 -1.21 -10.66 -7.54
C ILE A 152 -0.77 -11.57 -6.39
N LEU A 153 -1.68 -11.89 -5.47
CA LEU A 153 -1.41 -12.78 -4.33
C LEU A 153 -1.05 -14.19 -4.79
N ASN A 154 -1.77 -14.75 -5.76
CA ASN A 154 -1.47 -16.06 -6.31
C ASN A 154 -0.09 -16.08 -7.00
N LEU A 155 0.22 -15.04 -7.78
CA LEU A 155 1.55 -14.91 -8.40
C LEU A 155 2.64 -14.74 -7.35
N PHE A 156 2.40 -13.96 -6.30
CA PHE A 156 3.36 -13.78 -5.21
C PHE A 156 3.62 -15.09 -4.46
N GLN A 157 2.57 -15.84 -4.13
CA GLN A 157 2.66 -17.13 -3.45
C GLN A 157 3.48 -18.16 -4.24
N GLN A 158 3.35 -18.18 -5.56
CA GLN A 158 4.12 -19.10 -6.43
C GLN A 158 5.62 -18.79 -6.47
N ASN A 159 6.07 -17.69 -5.88
CA ASN A 159 7.46 -17.24 -5.89
C ASN A 159 8.04 -17.20 -4.46
N GLU A 160 8.36 -18.39 -3.95
CA GLU A 160 8.86 -18.65 -2.58
C GLU A 160 10.06 -17.78 -2.14
N ASP A 161 10.87 -17.29 -3.08
CA ASP A 161 12.05 -16.48 -2.77
C ASP A 161 11.73 -15.11 -2.15
N LEU A 162 10.48 -14.65 -2.22
CA LEU A 162 10.00 -13.46 -1.52
C LEU A 162 9.61 -13.72 -0.06
N ILE A 163 9.55 -14.98 0.37
CA ILE A 163 8.96 -15.41 1.65
C ILE A 163 10.05 -15.69 2.70
N ASN A 164 11.33 -15.73 2.30
CA ASN A 164 12.47 -16.01 3.17
C ASN A 164 13.06 -14.78 3.88
N PHE A 165 12.22 -13.83 4.30
CA PHE A 165 12.69 -12.64 5.02
C PHE A 165 11.98 -12.49 6.36
N LYS A 166 12.67 -11.85 7.29
CA LYS A 166 12.03 -11.40 8.52
C LYS A 166 11.10 -10.23 8.17
N ILE A 167 9.86 -10.34 8.63
CA ILE A 167 8.82 -9.33 8.41
C ILE A 167 9.26 -7.92 8.87
N ASP A 168 10.13 -7.85 9.88
CA ASP A 168 10.70 -6.61 10.41
C ASP A 168 11.58 -5.89 9.38
N ASP A 169 12.44 -6.64 8.69
CA ASP A 169 13.30 -6.10 7.64
C ASP A 169 12.44 -5.55 6.48
N TYR A 170 11.35 -6.25 6.15
CA TYR A 170 10.44 -5.85 5.09
C TYR A 170 9.68 -4.57 5.40
N ILE A 171 9.08 -4.50 6.59
CA ILE A 171 8.41 -3.32 7.09
C ILE A 171 9.35 -2.11 6.96
N GLN A 172 10.58 -2.24 7.47
CA GLN A 172 11.55 -1.16 7.45
C GLN A 172 11.87 -0.70 6.03
N ILE A 173 12.20 -1.63 5.12
CA ILE A 173 12.57 -1.28 3.74
C ILE A 173 11.38 -0.65 3.00
N CYS A 174 10.16 -1.15 3.21
CA CYS A 174 8.96 -0.55 2.61
C CYS A 174 8.73 0.87 3.12
N CYS A 175 8.94 1.13 4.41
CA CYS A 175 8.85 2.48 4.96
C CYS A 175 9.95 3.42 4.40
N GLU A 176 11.20 2.94 4.28
CA GLU A 176 12.30 3.72 3.70
C GLU A 176 12.02 4.14 2.25
N HIS A 177 11.36 3.27 1.48
CA HIS A 177 11.01 3.52 0.08
C HIS A 177 9.59 4.05 -0.15
N SER A 178 8.79 4.26 0.90
CA SER A 178 7.36 4.61 0.79
C SER A 178 6.56 3.60 -0.06
N ALA A 179 6.92 2.31 0.03
CA ALA A 179 6.35 1.23 -0.76
C ALA A 179 5.19 0.52 -0.04
N PHE A 180 4.04 1.19 0.01
CA PHE A 180 2.90 0.74 0.82
C PHE A 180 2.03 -0.32 0.12
N LEU A 181 1.97 -0.34 -1.21
CA LEU A 181 1.28 -1.41 -1.94
C LEU A 181 2.01 -2.74 -1.75
N SER A 182 3.35 -2.68 -1.77
CA SER A 182 4.23 -3.82 -1.47
C SER A 182 4.05 -4.29 -0.04
N LEU A 183 4.00 -3.37 0.92
CA LEU A 183 3.76 -3.69 2.33
C LEU A 183 2.38 -4.33 2.53
N TYR A 184 1.34 -3.80 1.87
CA TYR A 184 0.00 -4.37 1.91
C TYR A 184 -0.02 -5.80 1.33
N LEU A 185 0.58 -6.02 0.17
CA LEU A 185 0.69 -7.35 -0.44
C LEU A 185 1.34 -8.37 0.50
N ILE A 186 2.45 -8.00 1.14
CA ILE A 186 3.16 -8.86 2.08
C ILE A 186 2.31 -9.10 3.33
N SER A 187 1.63 -8.07 3.84
CA SER A 187 0.68 -8.20 4.95
C SER A 187 -0.41 -9.22 4.64
N GLU A 188 -0.98 -9.17 3.43
CA GLU A 188 -2.00 -10.13 3.01
C GLU A 188 -1.44 -11.54 2.90
N TYR A 189 -0.24 -11.69 2.32
CA TYR A 189 0.41 -12.99 2.24
C TYR A 189 0.67 -13.61 3.62
N GLU A 190 1.32 -12.86 4.51
CA GLU A 190 1.68 -13.31 5.87
C GLU A 190 0.45 -13.64 6.70
N LEU A 191 -0.58 -12.79 6.62
CA LEU A 191 -1.78 -12.95 7.45
C LEU A 191 -2.84 -13.86 6.85
N ARG A 192 -2.83 -14.20 5.55
CA ARG A 192 -3.83 -15.12 4.98
C ARG A 192 -3.25 -16.49 4.68
N TYR A 193 -2.04 -16.56 4.14
CA TYR A 193 -1.48 -17.79 3.58
C TYR A 193 -0.46 -18.45 4.51
N ASN A 194 0.36 -17.67 5.22
CA ASN A 194 1.29 -18.22 6.22
C ASN A 194 0.56 -18.78 7.48
N LYS A 195 -0.73 -18.47 7.63
CA LYS A 195 -1.63 -19.05 8.66
C LYS A 195 -1.75 -20.57 8.58
N GLN A 196 -1.40 -21.21 7.46
CA GLN A 196 -1.46 -22.67 7.35
C GLN A 196 -0.37 -23.39 8.17
N ILE A 197 0.59 -22.69 8.79
CA ILE A 197 1.76 -23.34 9.42
C ILE A 197 1.63 -23.53 10.94
N ASN A 198 0.71 -22.88 11.69
CA ASN A 198 0.43 -23.26 13.10
C ASN A 198 -0.81 -22.54 13.67
N ASN A 199 -1.96 -23.22 13.71
CA ASN A 199 -3.23 -22.67 14.21
C ASN A 199 -3.16 -22.17 15.67
N GLU A 200 -2.24 -22.66 16.50
CA GLU A 200 -2.20 -22.36 17.93
C GLU A 200 -1.66 -20.96 18.28
N ASN A 201 -0.94 -20.29 17.36
CA ASN A 201 -0.30 -18.98 17.62
C ASN A 201 -0.68 -17.88 16.62
N ILE A 202 -1.67 -18.12 15.75
CA ILE A 202 -2.07 -17.17 14.69
C ILE A 202 -2.40 -15.79 15.28
N LEU A 203 -3.28 -15.75 16.29
CA LEU A 203 -3.72 -14.49 16.90
C LEU A 203 -2.56 -13.76 17.59
N HIS A 204 -1.63 -14.48 18.21
CA HIS A 204 -0.44 -13.88 18.83
C HIS A 204 0.51 -13.26 17.80
N ASN A 205 0.73 -13.94 16.68
CA ASN A 205 1.58 -13.44 15.60
C ASN A 205 0.95 -12.22 14.92
N GLU A 206 -0.36 -12.25 14.70
CA GLU A 206 -1.13 -11.10 14.23
C GLU A 206 -1.06 -9.92 15.20
N PHE A 207 -1.21 -10.16 16.50
CA PHE A 207 -1.12 -9.11 17.50
C PHE A 207 0.27 -8.45 17.48
N LYS A 208 1.35 -9.24 17.44
CA LYS A 208 2.71 -8.73 17.29
C LYS A 208 2.93 -7.94 16.00
N TYR A 209 2.31 -8.40 14.90
CA TYR A 209 2.38 -7.70 13.63
C TYR A 209 1.63 -6.36 13.70
N LEU A 210 0.45 -6.35 14.31
CA LEU A 210 -0.35 -5.16 14.56
C LEU A 210 0.40 -4.13 15.43
N GLU A 211 1.05 -4.59 16.51
CA GLU A 211 1.88 -3.76 17.39
C GLU A 211 2.99 -3.08 16.58
N LYS A 212 3.71 -3.84 15.76
CA LYS A 212 4.76 -3.31 14.87
C LYS A 212 4.21 -2.28 13.88
N LEU A 213 3.09 -2.57 13.22
CA LEU A 213 2.48 -1.63 12.28
C LEU A 213 2.12 -0.32 12.98
N ILE A 214 1.41 -0.39 14.11
CA ILE A 214 1.01 0.81 14.86
C ILE A 214 2.24 1.57 15.38
N ASP A 215 3.27 0.89 15.84
CA ASP A 215 4.52 1.51 16.30
C ASP A 215 5.24 2.32 15.22
N LEU A 216 5.12 1.95 13.93
CA LEU A 216 5.69 2.73 12.82
C LEU A 216 5.01 4.10 12.71
N PHE A 217 3.70 4.12 12.90
CA PHE A 217 2.87 5.31 12.81
C PHE A 217 3.05 6.20 14.04
N THR A 218 2.98 5.62 15.24
CA THR A 218 2.97 6.36 16.51
C THR A 218 4.34 6.88 16.93
N ASN A 219 5.43 6.14 16.64
CA ASN A 219 6.79 6.53 17.06
C ASN A 219 7.50 7.44 16.05
N GLY A 220 6.80 7.97 15.04
CA GLY A 220 7.32 8.95 14.08
C GLY A 220 8.39 8.41 13.13
N LYS A 221 8.51 7.08 13.00
CA LYS A 221 9.42 6.44 12.05
C LYS A 221 8.92 6.61 10.61
N LEU A 222 7.60 6.68 10.41
CA LEU A 222 7.00 6.96 9.12
C LEU A 222 6.78 8.47 8.93
N ARG A 223 7.35 9.02 7.85
CA ARG A 223 7.08 10.41 7.42
C ARG A 223 6.07 10.40 6.29
N ILE A 224 4.82 10.72 6.61
CA ILE A 224 3.76 10.90 5.61
C ILE A 224 4.01 12.23 4.88
N LYS A 225 4.19 12.18 3.56
CA LYS A 225 4.32 13.38 2.73
C LYS A 225 2.94 13.81 2.22
N TYR A 226 2.77 15.11 2.07
CA TYR A 226 1.59 15.68 1.42
C TYR A 226 1.49 15.17 -0.02
N GLY A 227 0.32 14.67 -0.42
CA GLY A 227 0.08 14.06 -1.73
C GLY A 227 0.53 12.61 -1.87
N GLU A 228 0.96 11.96 -0.78
CA GLU A 228 1.24 10.52 -0.71
C GLU A 228 0.37 9.85 0.38
N GLU A 229 -0.66 10.54 0.87
CA GLU A 229 -1.46 10.09 2.01
C GLU A 229 -2.32 8.86 1.70
N GLU A 230 -2.73 8.71 0.45
CA GLU A 230 -3.54 7.59 -0.02
C GLU A 230 -2.85 6.23 0.13
N LEU A 231 -1.52 6.22 0.03
CA LEU A 231 -0.71 5.02 0.21
C LEU A 231 -0.74 4.57 1.68
N VAL A 232 -0.84 5.53 2.61
CA VAL A 232 -0.95 5.26 4.04
C VAL A 232 -2.34 4.72 4.41
N LEU A 233 -3.39 5.14 3.69
CA LEU A 233 -4.76 4.66 3.94
C LEU A 233 -4.89 3.15 3.80
N LEU A 234 -4.16 2.53 2.87
CA LEU A 234 -4.10 1.07 2.73
C LEU A 234 -3.69 0.39 4.03
N MET A 235 -2.65 0.91 4.68
CA MET A 235 -2.17 0.36 5.94
C MET A 235 -3.14 0.65 7.09
N MET A 236 -3.83 1.79 7.06
CA MET A 236 -4.89 2.07 8.04
C MET A 236 -6.07 1.10 7.91
N ILE A 237 -6.49 0.78 6.68
CA ILE A 237 -7.50 -0.24 6.42
C ILE A 237 -7.01 -1.59 6.94
N LYS A 238 -5.77 -1.97 6.62
CA LYS A 238 -5.18 -3.24 7.07
C LYS A 238 -5.10 -3.35 8.59
N ILE A 239 -4.70 -2.29 9.29
CA ILE A 239 -4.70 -2.23 10.76
C ILE A 239 -6.10 -2.51 11.31
N ASN A 240 -7.14 -1.87 10.74
CA ASN A 240 -8.51 -2.07 11.18
C ASN A 240 -9.01 -3.50 10.92
N GLN A 241 -8.67 -4.10 9.78
CA GLN A 241 -9.00 -5.50 9.48
C GLN A 241 -8.36 -6.46 10.50
N ILE A 242 -7.10 -6.23 10.86
CA ILE A 242 -6.41 -7.06 11.86
C ILE A 242 -7.06 -6.87 13.23
N ILE A 243 -7.38 -5.63 13.63
CA ILE A 243 -8.08 -5.37 14.89
C ILE A 243 -9.43 -6.10 14.92
N LYS A 244 -10.22 -6.01 13.84
CA LYS A 244 -11.51 -6.71 13.73
C LYS A 244 -11.33 -8.22 13.93
N HIS A 245 -10.39 -8.83 13.21
CA HIS A 245 -10.10 -10.26 13.36
C HIS A 245 -9.66 -10.65 14.78
N GLN A 246 -8.83 -9.81 15.42
CA GLN A 246 -8.43 -10.00 16.82
C GLN A 246 -9.60 -9.89 17.80
N LEU A 247 -10.61 -9.06 17.51
CA LEU A 247 -11.82 -8.95 18.32
C LEU A 247 -12.80 -10.09 18.06
N ASP A 248 -12.93 -10.56 16.82
CA ASP A 248 -13.82 -11.66 16.42
C ASP A 248 -13.37 -13.01 17.01
N TYR A 249 -12.06 -13.29 16.97
CA TYR A 249 -11.52 -14.60 17.32
C TYR A 249 -10.64 -14.60 18.58
N GLY A 250 -10.16 -13.44 19.01
CA GLY A 250 -9.41 -13.28 20.24
C GLY A 250 -10.29 -13.08 21.47
N LYS A 251 -9.65 -12.73 22.59
CA LYS A 251 -10.36 -12.33 23.80
C LYS A 251 -10.59 -10.82 23.72
N SER A 252 -11.80 -10.39 23.40
CA SER A 252 -12.22 -8.98 23.31
C SER A 252 -11.98 -8.15 24.58
N THR A 253 -11.62 -8.79 25.70
CA THR A 253 -11.23 -8.18 26.97
C THR A 253 -9.71 -8.06 27.18
N ASP A 254 -8.89 -8.32 26.15
CA ASP A 254 -7.45 -8.17 26.27
C ASP A 254 -7.06 -6.68 26.41
N ILE A 255 -6.58 -6.35 27.61
CA ILE A 255 -6.16 -5.00 27.99
C ILE A 255 -5.07 -4.46 27.05
N LEU A 256 -4.17 -5.32 26.55
CA LEU A 256 -3.09 -4.90 25.66
C LEU A 256 -3.62 -4.48 24.29
N LEU A 257 -4.55 -5.26 23.73
CA LEU A 257 -5.22 -4.91 22.47
C LEU A 257 -5.99 -3.59 22.62
N ILE A 258 -6.76 -3.41 23.69
CA ILE A 258 -7.54 -2.18 23.87
C ILE A 258 -6.63 -0.95 24.04
N ARG A 259 -5.49 -1.08 24.74
CA ARG A 259 -4.48 -0.02 24.84
C ARG A 259 -3.88 0.31 23.47
N LEU A 260 -3.57 -0.71 22.69
CA LEU A 260 -3.00 -0.56 21.35
C LEU A 260 -3.98 0.17 20.41
N ILE A 261 -5.26 -0.22 20.41
CA ILE A 261 -6.34 0.46 19.66
C ILE A 261 -6.45 1.92 20.10
N ARG A 262 -6.43 2.19 21.41
CA ARG A 262 -6.49 3.56 21.94
C ARG A 262 -5.32 4.42 21.47
N ASN A 263 -4.10 3.89 21.51
CA ASN A 263 -2.91 4.60 21.05
C ASN A 263 -3.00 4.93 19.57
N TYR A 264 -3.46 3.98 18.76
CA TYR A 264 -3.71 4.18 17.34
C TYR A 264 -4.79 5.23 17.08
N ALA A 265 -5.93 5.16 17.79
CA ALA A 265 -7.01 6.13 17.64
C ALA A 265 -6.60 7.56 18.03
N ASN A 266 -5.80 7.70 19.09
CA ASN A 266 -5.22 9.00 19.47
C ASN A 266 -4.25 9.52 18.41
N TRP A 267 -3.46 8.65 17.78
CA TRP A 267 -2.60 9.03 16.66
C TRP A 267 -3.43 9.45 15.43
N LEU A 268 -4.54 8.78 15.12
CA LEU A 268 -5.47 9.19 14.07
C LEU A 268 -6.06 10.59 14.33
N LEU A 269 -6.49 10.86 15.57
CA LEU A 269 -6.94 12.19 15.97
C LEU A 269 -5.83 13.23 15.78
N ALA A 270 -4.60 12.90 16.21
CA ALA A 270 -3.44 13.76 16.04
C ALA A 270 -3.08 14.03 14.58
N CYS A 271 -3.38 13.11 13.65
CA CYS A 271 -3.27 13.37 12.21
C CYS A 271 -4.41 14.26 11.71
N GLY A 272 -5.61 14.14 12.30
CA GLY A 272 -6.78 14.94 11.95
C GLY A 272 -6.73 16.40 12.44
N THR A 273 -5.85 16.70 13.40
CA THR A 273 -5.59 18.04 13.92
C THR A 273 -4.15 18.42 13.57
N ASP A 274 -3.91 19.37 12.66
CA ASP A 274 -2.54 19.75 12.24
C ASP A 274 -1.64 20.10 13.44
N ASN A 275 -0.84 19.13 13.89
CA ASN A 275 -0.20 19.15 15.20
C ASN A 275 1.15 19.89 15.23
N LYS A 276 1.40 20.79 14.28
CA LYS A 276 2.57 21.70 14.37
C LYS A 276 2.29 23.01 15.10
N ASP A 277 1.04 23.28 15.47
CA ASP A 277 0.64 24.53 16.11
C ASP A 277 0.01 24.36 17.51
N ASN A 278 0.52 23.44 18.34
CA ASN A 278 0.35 23.59 19.80
C ASN A 278 1.00 24.88 20.35
N ALA A 279 1.61 25.71 19.49
CA ALA A 279 2.04 27.08 19.78
C ALA A 279 0.95 28.15 19.55
N TYR A 280 -0.16 27.85 18.88
CA TYR A 280 -1.24 28.82 18.63
C TYR A 280 -2.58 28.30 19.13
N GLY A 281 -2.82 28.47 20.44
CA GLY A 281 -4.12 28.20 21.06
C GLY A 281 -5.22 29.09 20.48
N GLY A 282 -5.98 28.57 19.53
CA GLY A 282 -7.15 29.22 18.95
C GLY A 282 -8.09 28.22 18.27
N ILE A 283 -9.37 28.58 18.15
CA ILE A 283 -10.43 27.74 17.54
C ILE A 283 -10.02 27.26 16.13
N PHE A 284 -9.28 28.07 15.37
CA PHE A 284 -8.80 27.71 14.04
C PHE A 284 -7.74 26.60 14.04
N ALA A 285 -6.76 26.62 14.96
CA ALA A 285 -5.78 25.54 15.08
C ALA A 285 -6.42 24.22 15.53
N MET A 286 -7.44 24.30 16.40
CA MET A 286 -8.20 23.12 16.89
C MET A 286 -9.06 22.46 15.81
N ILE A 287 -9.30 23.13 14.68
CA ILE A 287 -10.06 22.62 13.53
C ILE A 287 -9.12 22.28 12.35
N GLY A 288 -7.79 22.36 12.57
CA GLY A 288 -6.76 22.07 11.57
C GLY A 288 -6.46 23.24 10.61
N ILE A 289 -6.90 24.46 10.91
CA ILE A 289 -6.69 25.61 10.03
C ILE A 289 -5.41 26.32 10.48
N GLY A 290 -4.26 25.91 9.91
CA GLY A 290 -2.93 26.46 10.17
C GLY A 290 -2.18 26.86 8.89
N LYS A 291 -1.23 27.81 8.98
CA LYS A 291 -0.51 28.37 7.82
C LYS A 291 0.43 27.38 7.10
N ARG A 292 0.59 26.16 7.62
CA ARG A 292 1.31 25.03 6.98
C ARG A 292 0.58 23.73 7.28
N VAL A 293 -0.53 23.50 6.59
CA VAL A 293 -1.28 22.23 6.64
C VAL A 293 -0.35 21.10 6.20
N GLN A 294 -0.14 20.09 7.04
CA GLN A 294 0.79 19.00 6.75
C GLN A 294 0.14 17.92 5.87
N TYR A 295 -1.18 17.75 5.96
CA TYR A 295 -1.94 16.71 5.27
C TYR A 295 -3.14 17.26 4.52
N SER A 296 -3.55 16.58 3.45
CA SER A 296 -4.75 16.93 2.69
C SER A 296 -6.00 16.96 3.57
N LEU A 297 -6.97 17.82 3.20
CA LEU A 297 -8.24 17.96 3.92
C LEU A 297 -9.00 16.62 4.02
N ARG A 298 -9.04 15.87 2.90
CA ARG A 298 -9.65 14.54 2.82
C ARG A 298 -9.01 13.57 3.81
N PHE A 299 -7.69 13.56 3.90
CA PHE A 299 -6.97 12.69 4.84
C PHE A 299 -7.25 13.06 6.30
N ARG A 300 -7.20 14.35 6.65
CA ARG A 300 -7.50 14.81 8.02
C ARG A 300 -8.91 14.48 8.44
N LEU A 301 -9.89 14.62 7.53
CA LEU A 301 -11.27 14.21 7.76
C LEU A 301 -11.37 12.71 8.02
N PHE A 302 -10.72 11.90 7.18
CA PHE A 302 -10.69 10.45 7.32
C PHE A 302 -10.17 10.04 8.70
N THR A 303 -8.97 10.49 9.07
CA THR A 303 -8.33 10.08 10.33
C THR A 303 -9.10 10.60 11.54
N LYS A 304 -9.64 11.82 11.48
CA LYS A 304 -10.46 12.39 12.55
C LYS A 304 -11.73 11.57 12.79
N LEU A 305 -12.50 11.28 11.74
CA LEU A 305 -13.76 10.54 11.86
C LEU A 305 -13.53 9.11 12.37
N VAL A 306 -12.55 8.41 11.81
CA VAL A 306 -12.20 7.05 12.24
C VAL A 306 -11.68 7.04 13.68
N GLY A 307 -10.81 7.99 14.05
CA GLY A 307 -10.28 8.11 15.41
C GLY A 307 -11.35 8.42 16.45
N ILE A 308 -12.28 9.36 16.15
CA ILE A 308 -13.43 9.64 17.02
C ILE A 308 -14.26 8.36 17.19
N MET A 309 -14.63 7.70 16.09
CA MET A 309 -15.49 6.52 16.13
C MET A 309 -14.87 5.40 16.95
N GLN A 310 -13.56 5.12 16.80
CA GLN A 310 -12.85 4.12 17.59
C GLN A 310 -12.86 4.47 19.08
N LEU A 311 -12.52 5.71 19.45
CA LEU A 311 -12.49 6.14 20.86
C LEU A 311 -13.86 6.12 21.53
N GLN A 312 -14.95 6.39 20.78
CA GLN A 312 -16.32 6.27 21.28
C GLN A 312 -16.67 4.86 21.74
N GLN A 313 -15.94 3.84 21.29
CA GLN A 313 -16.20 2.45 21.67
C GLN A 313 -15.36 2.00 22.86
N LEU A 314 -14.45 2.83 23.38
CA LEU A 314 -13.52 2.45 24.45
C LEU A 314 -13.90 3.11 25.78
N THR A 315 -13.90 2.34 26.86
CA THR A 315 -14.01 2.85 28.25
C THR A 315 -12.66 2.92 28.94
N ASP A 316 -12.47 3.81 29.92
CA ASP A 316 -11.24 3.86 30.72
C ASP A 316 -11.27 2.89 31.91
N GLU A 317 -12.43 2.77 32.58
CA GLU A 317 -12.53 2.05 33.86
C GLU A 317 -13.84 1.26 33.98
N PRO A 318 -13.81 -0.08 33.89
CA PRO A 318 -12.70 -0.91 33.41
C PRO A 318 -12.40 -0.65 31.92
N LEU A 319 -11.15 -0.86 31.50
CA LEU A 319 -10.76 -0.78 30.10
C LEU A 319 -11.49 -1.86 29.28
N LYS A 320 -12.49 -1.46 28.50
CA LYS A 320 -13.31 -2.34 27.67
C LYS A 320 -13.56 -1.69 26.31
N ILE A 321 -13.99 -2.52 25.38
CA ILE A 321 -14.38 -2.15 24.02
C ILE A 321 -15.82 -2.59 23.77
N ARG A 322 -16.64 -1.72 23.20
CA ARG A 322 -18.03 -2.01 22.83
C ARG A 322 -18.08 -2.78 21.52
N ILE A 323 -18.32 -4.09 21.61
CA ILE A 323 -18.46 -4.99 20.46
C ILE A 323 -19.91 -5.41 20.19
N ASP A 324 -20.77 -5.42 21.22
CA ASP A 324 -22.21 -5.65 21.09
C ASP A 324 -23.00 -4.35 21.37
N SER A 325 -24.04 -4.11 20.58
CA SER A 325 -25.06 -3.08 20.77
C SER A 325 -25.80 -3.16 22.11
N ASN A 326 -25.76 -4.32 22.76
CA ASN A 326 -26.33 -4.57 24.09
C ASN A 326 -25.41 -4.12 25.24
N ASP A 327 -24.13 -3.85 24.97
CA ASP A 327 -23.15 -3.35 25.97
C ASP A 327 -23.36 -1.84 26.29
N ARG A 328 -24.62 -1.42 26.41
CA ARG A 328 -25.05 -0.03 26.62
C ARG A 328 -24.63 0.55 27.98
N HIS A 329 -24.21 -0.32 28.90
CA HIS A 329 -23.79 0.02 30.27
C HIS A 329 -22.31 0.36 30.41
N LEU A 330 -21.57 0.42 29.30
CA LEU A 330 -20.23 0.98 29.27
C LEU A 330 -20.33 2.49 29.45
N ASP A 331 -20.41 2.94 30.71
CA ASP A 331 -20.25 4.35 31.08
C ASP A 331 -18.92 4.84 30.51
N LEU A 332 -19.01 5.63 29.43
CA LEU A 332 -17.87 6.31 28.85
C LEU A 332 -17.32 7.23 29.95
N SER A 333 -16.13 6.93 30.44
CA SER A 333 -15.44 7.61 31.52
C SER A 333 -15.01 9.03 31.16
N SER A 334 -14.74 9.87 32.16
CA SER A 334 -14.57 11.34 32.03
C SER A 334 -13.35 11.81 31.21
N ALA A 335 -12.25 11.05 31.14
CA ALA A 335 -11.01 11.49 30.50
C ALA A 335 -11.02 11.31 28.97
N ASN A 336 -11.31 10.10 28.47
CA ASN A 336 -11.59 9.91 27.03
C ASN A 336 -12.76 10.77 26.59
N ASN A 337 -13.79 10.94 27.43
CA ASN A 337 -14.89 11.84 27.15
C ASN A 337 -14.46 13.29 26.92
N ALA A 338 -13.42 13.81 27.57
CA ALA A 338 -13.03 15.21 27.37
C ALA A 338 -12.45 15.42 25.97
N ILE A 339 -11.47 14.59 25.57
CA ILE A 339 -10.86 14.62 24.23
C ILE A 339 -11.92 14.31 23.17
N LEU A 340 -12.75 13.30 23.41
CA LEU A 340 -13.84 12.91 22.52
C LEU A 340 -14.87 14.04 22.37
N LYS A 341 -15.39 14.60 23.47
CA LYS A 341 -16.35 15.71 23.46
C LYS A 341 -15.78 16.93 22.77
N GLN A 342 -14.51 17.25 23.00
CA GLN A 342 -13.83 18.33 22.31
C GLN A 342 -13.77 18.06 20.80
N ASN A 343 -13.39 16.85 20.38
CA ASN A 343 -13.32 16.50 18.95
C ASN A 343 -14.69 16.44 18.27
N LEU A 344 -15.73 15.95 18.96
CA LEU A 344 -17.12 15.99 18.49
C LEU A 344 -17.64 17.42 18.37
N THR A 345 -17.32 18.28 19.34
CA THR A 345 -17.64 19.72 19.27
C THR A 345 -16.94 20.36 18.08
N ASN A 346 -15.64 20.09 17.88
CA ASN A 346 -14.87 20.58 16.74
C ASN A 346 -15.43 20.06 15.40
N LEU A 347 -15.92 18.82 15.35
CA LEU A 347 -16.55 18.25 14.16
C LEU A 347 -17.85 18.98 13.83
N SER A 348 -18.69 19.24 14.84
CA SER A 348 -19.92 20.02 14.66
C SER A 348 -19.62 21.43 14.12
N LEU A 349 -18.57 22.08 14.62
CA LEU A 349 -18.11 23.37 14.11
C LEU A 349 -17.57 23.28 12.67
N SER A 350 -16.93 22.17 12.29
CA SER A 350 -16.39 21.96 10.93
C SER A 350 -17.48 22.06 9.86
N THR A 351 -18.72 21.63 10.16
CA THR A 351 -19.87 21.75 9.22
C THR A 351 -20.29 23.19 8.89
N THR A 352 -19.78 24.16 9.64
CA THR A 352 -20.09 25.60 9.49
C THR A 352 -18.97 26.40 8.84
N ILE A 353 -17.84 25.75 8.52
CA ILE A 353 -16.65 26.39 7.98
C ILE A 353 -16.59 26.21 6.46
N ASN A 354 -16.31 27.31 5.74
CA ASN A 354 -16.26 27.32 4.28
C ASN A 354 -15.26 26.31 3.68
N GLU A 355 -14.13 26.03 4.35
CA GLU A 355 -13.13 25.07 3.88
C GLU A 355 -13.67 23.62 3.82
N TYR A 356 -14.63 23.27 4.67
CA TYR A 356 -15.27 21.94 4.68
C TYR A 356 -16.60 21.93 3.93
N SER A 357 -16.95 23.01 3.22
CA SER A 357 -18.25 23.13 2.55
C SER A 357 -18.48 22.02 1.52
N ASP A 358 -17.43 21.62 0.80
CA ASP A 358 -17.47 20.54 -0.18
C ASP A 358 -17.72 19.16 0.45
N PHE A 359 -17.43 18.98 1.75
CA PHE A 359 -17.58 17.71 2.48
C PHE A 359 -18.72 17.73 3.50
N LYS A 360 -19.60 18.74 3.43
CA LYS A 360 -20.67 18.92 4.41
C LYS A 360 -21.67 17.76 4.40
N GLY A 361 -21.94 17.19 3.23
CA GLY A 361 -22.82 16.03 3.08
C GLY A 361 -22.27 14.80 3.80
N GLU A 362 -21.00 14.49 3.56
CA GLU A 362 -20.26 13.39 4.16
C GLU A 362 -20.15 13.56 5.68
N LEU A 363 -19.82 14.76 6.15
CA LEU A 363 -19.77 15.07 7.58
C LEU A 363 -21.13 14.87 8.26
N THR A 364 -22.21 15.31 7.62
CA THR A 364 -23.57 15.17 8.15
C THR A 364 -23.97 13.69 8.23
N HIS A 365 -23.72 12.94 7.16
CA HIS A 365 -23.98 11.49 7.10
C HIS A 365 -23.18 10.73 8.16
N CYS A 366 -21.86 10.98 8.25
CA CYS A 366 -21.01 10.31 9.22
C CYS A 366 -21.46 10.57 10.66
N ASN A 367 -21.87 11.81 10.94
CA ASN A 367 -22.36 12.19 12.25
C ASN A 367 -23.69 11.49 12.60
N SER A 368 -24.65 11.42 11.68
CA SER A 368 -25.95 10.77 11.93
C SER A 368 -25.88 9.25 11.98
N GLU A 369 -25.11 8.62 11.09
CA GLU A 369 -25.08 7.16 10.96
C GLU A 369 -24.09 6.47 11.90
N TYR A 370 -22.99 7.14 12.27
CA TYR A 370 -21.93 6.48 13.05
C TYR A 370 -21.66 7.13 14.41
N LEU A 371 -21.70 8.46 14.52
CA LEU A 371 -21.19 9.14 15.72
C LEU A 371 -22.26 9.46 16.78
N GLN A 372 -23.52 9.69 16.38
CA GLN A 372 -24.63 10.01 17.31
C GLN A 372 -25.45 8.79 17.73
N ARG A 373 -25.34 7.69 16.98
CA ARG A 373 -26.11 6.48 17.21
C ARG A 373 -25.55 5.67 18.39
N THR A 374 -26.42 5.24 19.30
CA THR A 374 -26.03 4.49 20.50
C THR A 374 -25.87 2.99 20.25
N ASP A 375 -26.42 2.49 19.15
CA ASP A 375 -26.38 1.08 18.73
C ASP A 375 -25.15 0.73 17.89
N VAL A 376 -24.36 1.73 17.50
CA VAL A 376 -23.08 1.57 16.80
C VAL A 376 -22.07 0.89 17.73
N THR A 377 -21.30 -0.04 17.17
CA THR A 377 -20.23 -0.80 17.86
C THR A 377 -18.90 -0.59 17.16
N PHE A 378 -17.81 -1.13 17.71
CA PHE A 378 -16.50 -1.08 17.05
C PHE A 378 -16.48 -1.71 15.65
N PHE A 379 -17.31 -2.73 15.38
CA PHE A 379 -17.33 -3.37 14.07
C PHE A 379 -17.77 -2.44 12.93
N HIS A 380 -18.59 -1.44 13.25
CA HIS A 380 -19.05 -0.43 12.29
C HIS A 380 -17.93 0.52 11.83
N VAL A 381 -16.75 0.51 12.48
CA VAL A 381 -15.58 1.28 12.03
C VAL A 381 -15.18 0.87 10.61
N SER A 382 -15.34 -0.40 10.25
CA SER A 382 -15.07 -0.88 8.89
C SER A 382 -16.03 -0.27 7.86
N ASP A 383 -17.31 -0.15 8.21
CA ASP A 383 -18.34 0.47 7.36
C ASP A 383 -18.07 1.96 7.16
N LEU A 384 -17.68 2.66 8.22
CA LEU A 384 -17.25 4.06 8.13
C LEU A 384 -16.03 4.21 7.22
N ILE A 385 -15.00 3.37 7.37
CA ILE A 385 -13.81 3.41 6.52
C ILE A 385 -14.19 3.19 5.06
N HIS A 386 -15.04 2.21 4.77
CA HIS A 386 -15.51 1.94 3.42
C HIS A 386 -16.27 3.13 2.82
N TYR A 387 -17.19 3.73 3.60
CA TYR A 387 -17.89 4.95 3.20
C TYR A 387 -16.91 6.08 2.89
N LEU A 388 -15.95 6.34 3.77
CA LEU A 388 -14.98 7.42 3.58
C LEU A 388 -14.05 7.19 2.38
N CYS A 389 -13.61 5.94 2.14
CA CYS A 389 -12.85 5.61 0.92
C CYS A 389 -13.67 5.87 -0.34
N THR A 390 -14.94 5.47 -0.34
CA THR A 390 -15.85 5.62 -1.49
C THR A 390 -16.13 7.09 -1.81
N HIS A 391 -16.32 7.92 -0.79
CA HIS A 391 -16.79 9.30 -0.96
C HIS A 391 -15.66 10.35 -0.93
N LEU A 392 -14.64 10.19 -0.09
CA LEU A 392 -13.52 11.15 -0.02
C LEU A 392 -12.41 10.82 -1.01
N PHE A 393 -12.27 9.56 -1.42
CA PHE A 393 -11.19 9.07 -2.29
C PHE A 393 -11.74 8.31 -3.50
N ALA A 394 -12.86 8.78 -4.06
CA ALA A 394 -13.52 8.17 -5.21
C ALA A 394 -12.62 8.02 -6.45
N ASP A 395 -11.59 8.87 -6.56
CA ASP A 395 -10.56 8.82 -7.59
C ASP A 395 -9.55 7.67 -7.41
N LEU A 396 -9.62 6.93 -6.29
CA LEU A 396 -8.72 5.83 -5.93
C LEU A 396 -9.52 4.53 -5.67
N PRO A 397 -10.06 3.89 -6.74
CA PRO A 397 -10.98 2.76 -6.62
C PRO A 397 -10.42 1.54 -5.89
N TYR A 398 -9.09 1.31 -5.90
CA TYR A 398 -8.46 0.24 -5.14
C TYR A 398 -8.69 0.35 -3.62
N LEU A 399 -8.81 1.57 -3.06
CA LEU A 399 -9.10 1.77 -1.63
C LEU A 399 -10.52 1.30 -1.27
N THR A 400 -11.48 1.55 -2.18
CA THR A 400 -12.87 1.11 -2.04
C THR A 400 -12.97 -0.41 -2.11
N TYR A 401 -12.22 -1.02 -3.04
CA TYR A 401 -12.14 -2.48 -3.15
C TYR A 401 -11.61 -3.11 -1.85
N VAL A 402 -10.45 -2.64 -1.37
CA VAL A 402 -9.77 -3.20 -0.19
C VAL A 402 -10.61 -3.00 1.08
N SER A 403 -11.25 -1.85 1.25
CA SER A 403 -12.13 -1.59 2.40
C SER A 403 -13.40 -2.45 2.42
N ASN A 404 -13.89 -2.89 1.26
CA ASN A 404 -15.07 -3.74 1.15
C ASN A 404 -14.76 -5.23 1.37
N HIS A 405 -13.56 -5.69 0.98
CA HIS A 405 -13.28 -7.11 0.79
C HIS A 405 -13.31 -7.96 2.08
N ASP A 406 -13.26 -7.33 3.27
CA ASP A 406 -13.32 -7.98 4.59
C ASP A 406 -14.59 -7.59 5.42
N SER A 407 -15.59 -6.98 4.76
CA SER A 407 -16.91 -6.71 5.35
C SER A 407 -17.85 -7.93 5.34
N ARG A 408 -17.43 -9.03 4.72
CA ARG A 408 -18.06 -10.35 4.72
C ARG A 408 -17.13 -11.37 5.37
#